data_AF-A0A101XMM7-F1
#
_entry.id   AF-A0A101XMM7-F1
#
_cell.length_a   1.000
_cell.length_b   1.000
_cell.length_c   1.000
_cell.angle_alpha   90.00
_cell.angle_beta   90.00
_cell.angle_gamma   90.00
#
_symmetry.space_group_name_H-M   'P 1'
#
loop_
_entity.id
_entity.type
_entity.pdbx_description
1 polymer ?
#
loop_
_entity_poly.entity_id
_entity_poly.type
_entity_poly.pdbx_seq_one_letter_code
_entity_poly.pdbx_strand_id
1 'polypeptide(L)'
;MNRDKAVGLALLVISIVIIIAYAYVMFATNYAFRLLQLTGVAAVAVVFGILAWVGYALATTPPPKPIEEIEKEIEEELKKLEQETKQQEQTQTKQ
;
A
#
# COMPACT_ATOMS: atom_id res chain seq x y z
N MET A 1 -5.42 -19.15 -25.49
CA MET A 1 -6.25 -17.94 -25.38
C MET A 1 -7.58 -18.17 -24.63
N ASN A 2 -7.72 -19.22 -23.80
CA ASN A 2 -8.93 -19.49 -22.98
C ASN A 2 -8.67 -19.50 -21.46
N ARG A 3 -7.41 -19.38 -21.02
CA ARG A 3 -7.05 -19.42 -19.60
C ARG A 3 -7.59 -18.18 -18.88
N ASP A 4 -7.46 -17.03 -19.52
CA ASP A 4 -7.93 -15.74 -18.97
C ASP A 4 -9.47 -15.69 -18.89
N LYS A 5 -10.18 -16.26 -19.88
CA LYS A 5 -11.64 -16.43 -19.82
C LYS A 5 -12.09 -17.41 -18.74
N ALA A 6 -11.36 -18.51 -18.54
CA ALA A 6 -11.69 -19.49 -17.51
C ALA A 6 -11.49 -18.92 -16.10
N VAL A 7 -10.42 -18.15 -15.90
CA VAL A 7 -10.16 -17.44 -14.63
C VAL A 7 -11.24 -16.37 -14.40
N GLY A 8 -11.58 -15.59 -15.43
CA GLY A 8 -12.66 -14.59 -15.34
C GLY A 8 -14.02 -15.22 -15.02
N LEU A 9 -14.37 -16.34 -15.65
CA LEU A 9 -15.61 -17.08 -15.38
C LEU A 9 -15.60 -17.69 -13.98
N ALA A 10 -14.49 -18.27 -13.54
CA ALA A 10 -14.36 -18.83 -12.21
C ALA A 10 -14.52 -17.75 -11.14
N LEU A 11 -13.88 -16.59 -11.30
CA LEU A 11 -14.04 -15.44 -10.42
C LEU A 11 -15.49 -14.93 -10.40
N LEU A 12 -16.15 -14.87 -11.55
CA LEU A 12 -17.55 -14.47 -11.66
C LEU A 12 -18.46 -15.44 -10.88
N VAL A 13 -18.30 -16.75 -11.08
CA VAL A 13 -19.12 -17.76 -10.39
C VAL A 13 -18.87 -17.73 -8.89
N ILE A 14 -17.61 -17.64 -8.47
CA ILE A 14 -17.25 -17.55 -7.04
C ILE A 14 -17.87 -16.29 -6.41
N SER A 15 -17.78 -15.14 -7.09
CA SER A 15 -18.37 -13.90 -6.61
C SER A 15 -19.89 -14.00 -6.46
N ILE A 16 -20.58 -14.56 -7.46
CA ILE A 16 -22.03 -14.78 -7.40
C ILE A 16 -22.40 -15.70 -6.24
N VAL A 17 -21.66 -16.79 -6.03
CA VAL A 17 -21.89 -17.73 -4.93
C VAL A 17 -21.71 -17.04 -3.57
N ILE A 18 -20.67 -16.22 -3.42
CA ILE A 18 -20.43 -15.45 -2.19
C ILE A 18 -21.57 -14.46 -1.93
N ILE A 19 -22.05 -13.76 -2.95
CA ILE A 19 -23.17 -12.82 -2.84
C ILE A 19 -24.44 -13.53 -2.40
N ILE A 20 -24.77 -14.66 -3.03
CA ILE A 20 -25.96 -15.45 -2.70
C ILE A 20 -25.86 -16.02 -1.29
N ALA A 21 -24.71 -16.57 -0.90
CA ALA A 21 -24.47 -17.07 0.45
C ALA A 21 -24.60 -15.96 1.49
N TYR A 22 -24.02 -14.78 1.24
CA TYR A 22 -24.13 -13.62 2.12
C TYR A 22 -25.59 -13.17 2.26
N ALA A 23 -26.32 -13.04 1.14
CA ALA A 23 -27.74 -12.67 1.16
C ALA A 23 -28.58 -13.71 1.89
N TYR A 24 -28.32 -15.01 1.69
CA TYR A 24 -29.04 -16.08 2.38
C TYR A 24 -28.82 -16.03 3.89
N VAL A 25 -27.57 -15.90 4.34
CA VAL A 25 -27.29 -15.78 5.78
C VAL A 25 -27.90 -14.50 6.36
N MET A 26 -27.91 -13.39 5.59
CA MET A 26 -28.49 -12.12 6.01
C MET A 26 -30.02 -12.14 6.10
N PHE A 27 -30.73 -12.84 5.21
CA PHE A 27 -32.19 -12.86 5.18
C PHE A 27 -32.83 -14.08 5.85
N ALA A 28 -32.19 -15.26 5.81
CA ALA A 28 -32.77 -16.50 6.31
C ALA A 28 -32.41 -16.80 7.77
N THR A 29 -31.44 -16.09 8.36
CA THR A 29 -30.96 -16.38 9.72
C THR A 29 -31.16 -15.18 10.65
N ASN A 30 -31.62 -15.42 11.88
CA ASN A 30 -31.84 -14.39 12.91
C ASN A 30 -30.53 -13.70 13.41
N TYR A 31 -29.38 -14.04 12.80
CA TYR A 31 -28.08 -13.39 13.03
C TYR A 31 -27.84 -12.20 12.09
N ALA A 32 -28.82 -11.82 11.27
CA ALA A 32 -28.75 -10.65 10.37
C ALA A 32 -28.20 -9.40 11.07
N PHE A 33 -28.74 -9.07 12.25
CA PHE A 33 -28.27 -7.93 13.05
C PHE A 33 -26.82 -8.09 13.51
N ARG A 34 -26.39 -9.29 13.90
CA ARG A 34 -25.03 -9.55 14.37
C ARG A 34 -24.01 -9.48 13.24
N LEU A 35 -24.36 -9.96 12.05
CA LEU A 35 -23.53 -9.86 10.86
C LEU A 35 -23.42 -8.42 10.35
N LEU A 36 -24.53 -7.69 10.33
CA LEU A 36 -24.55 -6.29 9.94
C LEU A 36 -23.70 -5.43 10.89
N GLN A 37 -23.76 -5.70 12.20
CA GLN A 37 -22.89 -5.09 13.19
C GLN A 37 -21.41 -5.43 12.92
N LEU A 38 -21.10 -6.70 12.62
CA LEU A 38 -19.73 -7.11 12.33
C LEU A 38 -19.17 -6.44 11.08
N THR A 39 -19.92 -6.38 9.98
CA THR A 39 -19.50 -5.70 8.75
C THR A 39 -19.41 -4.19 8.95
N GLY A 40 -20.32 -3.61 9.74
CA GLY A 40 -20.28 -2.19 10.09
C GLY A 40 -19.04 -1.84 10.91
N VAL A 41 -18.72 -2.63 11.94
CA VAL A 41 -17.51 -2.48 12.74
C VAL A 41 -16.26 -2.69 11.88
N ALA A 42 -16.25 -3.68 10.98
CA ALA A 42 -15.12 -3.90 10.07
C ALA A 42 -14.89 -2.71 9.14
N ALA A 43 -15.94 -2.14 8.54
CA ALA A 43 -15.84 -0.96 7.68
C ALA A 43 -15.31 0.25 8.47
N VAL A 44 -15.85 0.49 9.66
CA VAL A 44 -15.38 1.56 10.55
C VAL A 44 -13.92 1.32 10.97
N ALA A 45 -13.55 0.09 11.34
CA ALA A 45 -12.18 -0.26 11.73
C ALA A 45 -11.17 -0.04 10.60
N VAL A 46 -11.54 -0.28 9.34
CA VAL A 46 -10.67 0.03 8.19
C VAL A 46 -10.44 1.54 8.07
N VAL A 47 -11.52 2.34 8.13
CA VAL A 47 -11.43 3.80 8.02
C VAL A 47 -10.61 4.38 9.18
N PHE A 48 -10.93 3.99 10.41
CA PHE A 48 -10.21 4.44 11.59
C PHE A 48 -8.79 3.88 11.66
N GLY A 49 -8.52 2.69 11.11
CA GLY A 49 -7.18 2.14 10.99
C GLY A 49 -6.29 3.00 10.11
N ILE A 50 -6.82 3.48 8.97
CA ILE A 50 -6.10 4.43 8.10
C ILE A 50 -5.87 5.75 8.83
N LEU A 51 -6.91 6.30 9.49
CA LEU A 51 -6.78 7.55 10.24
C LEU A 51 -5.76 7.42 11.39
N ALA A 52 -5.76 6.30 12.10
CA ALA A 52 -4.81 6.01 13.16
C ALA A 52 -3.39 5.88 12.62
N TRP A 53 -3.20 5.26 11.44
CA TRP A 53 -1.88 5.19 10.79
C TRP A 53 -1.37 6.57 10.38
N VAL A 54 -2.23 7.42 9.81
CA VAL A 54 -1.88 8.80 9.45
C VAL A 54 -1.59 9.63 10.70
N GLY A 55 -2.41 9.52 11.73
CA GLY A 55 -2.19 10.19 13.01
C GLY A 55 -0.91 9.71 13.69
N TYR A 56 -0.61 8.41 13.61
CA TYR A 56 0.64 7.82 14.09
C TYR A 56 1.83 8.39 13.33
N ALA A 57 1.78 8.46 11.99
CA ALA A 57 2.82 9.08 11.19
C ALA A 57 3.01 10.55 11.59
N LEU A 58 1.97 11.36 11.66
CA LEU A 58 2.09 12.78 12.05
C LEU A 58 2.60 12.99 13.48
N ALA A 59 2.23 12.12 14.42
CA ALA A 59 2.69 12.20 15.80
C ALA A 59 4.15 11.73 15.98
N THR A 60 4.62 10.85 15.09
CA THR A 60 5.97 10.26 15.16
C THR A 60 6.94 10.86 14.15
N THR A 61 6.47 11.63 13.17
CA THR A 61 7.30 12.49 12.34
C THR A 61 7.58 13.79 13.08
N PRO A 62 8.83 14.03 13.50
CA PRO A 62 9.22 15.35 13.98
C PRO A 62 9.02 16.35 12.83
N PRO A 63 8.71 17.62 13.14
CA PRO A 63 8.50 18.64 12.13
C PRO A 63 9.67 18.62 11.13
N PRO A 64 9.37 18.65 9.82
CA PRO A 64 10.36 18.52 8.77
C PRO A 64 11.52 19.48 9.04
N LYS A 65 12.73 18.94 9.16
CA LYS A 65 13.94 19.73 9.36
C LYS A 65 14.13 20.69 8.17
N PRO A 66 14.74 21.88 8.39
CA PRO A 66 14.92 22.90 7.35
C PRO A 66 15.60 22.33 6.11
N ILE A 67 15.08 22.70 4.94
CA ILE A 67 15.44 22.18 3.62
C ILE A 67 16.94 22.36 3.28
N GLU A 68 17.63 23.30 3.95
CA GLU A 68 19.02 23.67 3.69
C GLU A 68 20.06 22.61 4.10
N GLU A 69 19.80 21.75 5.09
CA GLU A 69 20.74 20.68 5.49
C GLU A 69 20.65 19.48 4.53
N ILE A 70 19.43 19.17 4.07
CA ILE A 70 19.15 18.08 3.13
C ILE A 70 19.76 18.38 1.75
N GLU A 71 19.70 19.64 1.31
CA GLU A 71 20.32 20.05 0.03
C GLU A 71 21.85 19.97 0.08
N LYS A 72 22.46 20.34 1.21
CA LYS A 72 23.92 20.25 1.40
C LYS A 72 24.44 18.82 1.48
N GLU A 73 23.74 17.92 2.19
CA GLU A 73 24.13 16.50 2.25
C GLU A 73 23.99 15.81 0.87
N ILE A 74 22.92 16.10 0.12
CA ILE A 74 22.72 15.55 -1.23
C ILE A 74 23.76 16.09 -2.22
N GLU A 75 24.12 17.38 -2.13
CA GLU A 75 25.14 17.98 -2.99
C GLU A 75 26.55 17.41 -2.67
N GLU A 76 26.84 17.10 -1.40
CA GLU A 76 28.09 16.45 -1.01
C GLU A 76 28.19 15.00 -1.50
N GLU A 77 27.10 14.22 -1.41
CA GLU A 77 27.06 12.86 -1.95
C GLU A 77 27.16 12.84 -3.47
N LEU A 78 26.46 13.74 -4.18
CA LEU A 78 26.57 13.85 -5.64
C LEU A 78 27.99 14.20 -6.10
N LYS A 79 28.67 15.13 -5.42
CA LYS A 79 30.07 15.48 -5.74
C LYS A 79 31.03 14.30 -5.52
N LYS A 80 30.83 13.50 -4.48
CA LYS A 80 31.63 12.29 -4.24
C LYS A 80 31.42 11.25 -5.33
N LEU A 81 30.15 10.97 -5.70
CA LEU A 81 29.84 10.04 -6.79
C LEU A 81 30.41 10.50 -8.14
N GLU A 82 30.36 11.80 -8.45
CA GLU A 82 30.96 12.35 -9.68
C GLU A 82 32.49 12.24 -9.69
N GLN A 83 33.13 12.43 -8.54
CA GLN A 83 34.57 12.24 -8.40
C GLN A 83 34.97 10.77 -8.56
N GLU A 84 34.26 9.83 -7.93
CA GLU A 84 34.50 8.39 -8.09
C GLU A 84 34.28 7.94 -9.54
N THR A 85 33.23 8.43 -10.20
CA THR A 85 32.93 8.10 -11.60
C THR A 85 34.03 8.60 -12.54
N LYS A 86 34.48 9.86 -12.37
CA LYS A 86 35.59 10.42 -13.17
C LYS A 86 36.92 9.69 -12.91
N GLN A 87 37.15 9.21 -11.69
CA GLN A 87 38.35 8.46 -11.34
C GLN A 87 38.30 7.02 -11.91
N GLN A 88 37.13 6.39 -11.96
CA GLN A 88 36.92 5.10 -12.62
C GLN A 88 37.07 5.19 -14.15
N GLU A 89 36.53 6.23 -14.79
CA GLU A 89 36.69 6.45 -16.23
C GLU A 89 38.15 6.72 -16.63
N GLN A 90 38.89 7.48 -15.83
CA GLN A 90 40.32 7.71 -16.06
C GLN A 90 41.20 6.47 -15.83
N THR A 91 40.77 5.56 -14.95
CA THR A 91 41.49 4.30 -14.68
C THR A 91 41.22 3.26 -15.78
N GLN A 92 40.02 3.24 -16.36
CA GLN A 92 39.69 2.36 -17.50
C GLN A 92 40.26 2.85 -18.83
N THR A 93 40.48 4.16 -19.03
CA THR A 93 41.03 4.72 -20.29
C THR A 93 42.56 4.58 -20.39
N LYS A 94 43.25 4.17 -19.32
CA LYS A 94 44.72 4.03 -19.26
C LYS A 94 45.23 2.57 -19.23
N GLN A 95 44.35 1.57 -19.34
CA GLN A 95 44.74 0.18 -19.65
C GLN A 95 44.50 -0.13 -21.12
#